data_AF-A0A1W5ZVS3-F1
#
_entry.id   AF-A0A1W5ZVS3-F1
#
_cell.length_a   1.000
_cell.length_b   1.000
_cell.length_c   1.000
_cell.angle_alpha   90.00
_cell.angle_beta   90.00
_cell.angle_gamma   90.00
#
_symmetry.space_group_name_H-M   'P 1'
#
loop_
_entity.id
_entity.type
_entity.pdbx_description
1 polymer ?
#
loop_
_entity_poly.entity_id
_entity_poly.type
_entity_poly.pdbx_seq_one_letter_code
_entity_poly.pdbx_strand_id
1 'polypeptide(L)' 'MMNVTCFFCKKEYSINSSDDQYFKIKKNPKASYVCKDCNTSMQKEAQRSTGLNPDAIDPYSKYL' A
#
# COMPACT_ATOMS: atom_id res chain seq x y z
N MET A 1 -9.46 -6.39 -13.70
CA MET A 1 -9.76 -5.26 -12.80
C MET A 1 -10.56 -5.81 -11.62
N MET A 2 -10.32 -5.29 -10.42
CA MET A 2 -10.87 -5.77 -9.15
C MET A 2 -11.19 -4.56 -8.27
N ASN A 3 -12.25 -4.63 -7.47
CA ASN A 3 -12.53 -3.63 -6.44
C ASN A 3 -12.16 -4.20 -5.07
N VAL A 4 -11.49 -3.38 -4.26
CA VAL A 4 -11.02 -3.75 -2.92
C VAL A 4 -11.39 -2.65 -1.95
N THR A 5 -11.81 -3.01 -0.75
CA THR A 5 -12.06 -2.05 0.34
C THR A 5 -10.76 -1.76 1.08
N CYS A 6 -10.38 -0.48 1.17
CA CYS A 6 -9.21 -0.07 1.92
C CYS A 6 -9.40 -0.31 3.42
N PHE A 7 -8.44 -0.96 4.05
CA PHE A 7 -8.47 -1.28 5.48
C PHE A 7 -8.45 -0.02 6.36
N PHE A 8 -7.80 1.07 5.93
CA PHE A 8 -7.74 2.30 6.72
C PHE A 8 -8.94 3.23 6.49
N CYS A 9 -9.12 3.73 5.26
CA CYS A 9 -10.15 4.72 4.98
C CYS A 9 -11.54 4.13 4.69
N LYS A 10 -11.65 2.79 4.61
CA LYS A 10 -12.89 2.05 4.32
C LYS A 10 -13.54 2.36 2.96
N LYS A 11 -12.88 3.14 2.10
CA LYS A 11 -13.32 3.42 0.73
C LYS A 11 -12.95 2.28 -0.21
N GLU A 12 -13.79 2.02 -1.20
CA GLU A 12 -13.44 1.12 -2.30
C GLU A 12 -12.45 1.78 -3.26
N TYR A 13 -11.52 1.00 -3.77
CA TYR A 13 -10.58 1.40 -4.81
C TYR A 13 -10.44 0.28 -5.83
N SER A 14 -10.23 0.67 -7.08
CA SER A 14 -10.03 -0.27 -8.18
C SER A 14 -8.55 -0.56 -8.37
N ILE A 15 -8.26 -1.83 -8.60
CA ILE A 15 -6.92 -2.34 -8.86
C ILE A 15 -6.92 -3.18 -10.14
N ASN A 16 -5.86 -3.04 -10.93
CA ASN A 16 -5.68 -3.75 -12.20
C ASN A 16 -4.44 -4.65 -12.14
N SER A 17 -4.25 -5.51 -13.13
CA SER A 17 -3.14 -6.48 -13.14
C SER A 17 -1.75 -5.87 -13.29
N SER A 18 -1.64 -4.57 -13.61
CA SER A 18 -0.35 -3.85 -13.61
C SER A 18 0.04 -3.31 -12.24
N ASP A 19 -0.86 -3.37 -11.24
CA ASP A 19 -0.55 -3.00 -9.86
C ASP A 19 0.02 -4.20 -9.11
N ASP A 20 1.15 -4.01 -8.43
CA ASP A 20 1.83 -5.09 -7.69
C ASP A 20 0.96 -5.66 -6.56
N GLN A 21 0.05 -4.87 -5.99
CA GLN A 21 -0.90 -5.38 -4.99
C GLN A 21 -1.92 -6.34 -5.61
N TYR A 22 -2.17 -6.32 -6.92
CA TYR A 22 -3.17 -7.17 -7.57
C TYR A 22 -2.90 -8.64 -7.33
N PHE A 23 -1.65 -9.07 -7.54
CA PHE A 23 -1.24 -10.45 -7.33
C PHE A 23 -1.24 -10.82 -5.84
N LYS A 24 -0.94 -9.87 -4.95
CA LYS A 24 -1.00 -10.08 -3.50
C LYS A 24 -2.44 -10.33 -3.05
N ILE A 25 -3.38 -9.52 -3.51
CA ILE A 25 -4.81 -9.66 -3.21
C ILE A 25 -5.36 -10.96 -3.77
N LYS A 26 -5.01 -11.29 -5.03
CA LYS A 26 -5.43 -12.56 -5.64
C LYS A 26 -4.92 -13.78 -4.88
N LYS A 27 -3.70 -13.72 -4.34
CA LYS A 27 -3.08 -14.81 -3.56
C LYS A 27 -3.68 -14.97 -2.16
N ASN A 28 -4.06 -13.87 -1.50
CA ASN A 28 -4.63 -13.91 -0.14
C ASN A 28 -5.79 -12.92 0.04
N PRO A 29 -6.97 -13.15 -0.56
CA PRO A 29 -8.06 -12.17 -0.56
C PRO A 29 -8.64 -11.86 0.83
N LYS A 30 -8.31 -12.65 1.85
CA LYS A 30 -8.77 -12.45 3.24
C LYS A 30 -7.88 -11.49 4.05
N ALA A 31 -6.73 -11.08 3.51
CA ALA A 31 -5.85 -10.15 4.19
C ALA A 31 -6.39 -8.71 4.15
N SER A 32 -5.78 -7.84 4.95
CA SER A 32 -6.07 -6.41 4.95
C SER A 32 -5.21 -5.69 3.93
N TYR A 33 -5.84 -4.97 3.00
CA TYR A 33 -5.18 -4.22 1.95
C TYR A 33 -5.48 -2.73 2.05
N VAL A 34 -4.57 -1.91 1.57
CA VAL A 34 -4.59 -0.46 1.77
C VAL A 34 -4.48 0.22 0.42
N CYS A 35 -5.34 1.21 0.17
CA CYS A 35 -5.25 2.01 -1.05
C CYS A 35 -3.95 2.83 -1.09
N LYS A 36 -3.52 3.19 -2.30
CA LYS A 36 -2.29 3.95 -2.53
C LYS A 36 -2.21 5.26 -1.74
N ASP A 37 -3.33 5.97 -1.60
CA ASP A 37 -3.39 7.24 -0.87
C ASP A 37 -3.10 7.04 0.62
N CYS A 38 -3.76 6.06 1.25
CA CYS A 38 -3.53 5.74 2.65
C CYS A 38 -2.10 5.25 2.88
N ASN A 39 -1.57 4.40 2.00
CA ASN A 39 -0.20 3.92 2.11
C ASN A 39 0.81 5.09 2.03
N THR A 40 0.65 5.96 1.04
CA THR A 40 1.51 7.14 0.84
C THR A 40 1.44 8.10 2.02
N SER A 41 0.23 8.34 2.56
CA SER A 41 0.03 9.21 3.72
C SER A 41 0.78 8.68 4.94
N MET A 42 0.62 7.39 5.24
CA MET A 42 1.25 6.73 6.38
C MET A 42 2.78 6.74 6.26
N GLN A 43 3.33 6.44 5.07
CA GLN A 43 4.77 6.49 4.85
C GLN A 43 5.35 7.89 5.05
N LYS A 44 4.67 8.93 4.53
CA LYS A 44 5.10 10.33 4.73
C LYS A 44 5.04 10.77 6.19
N GLU A 45 4.09 10.26 6.95
CA GLU A 45 3.99 10.53 8.38
C GLU A 45 5.12 9.83 9.14
N ALA A 46 5.36 8.55 8.87
CA ALA A 46 6.44 7.79 9.49
C ALA A 46 7.83 8.39 9.21
N GLN A 47 8.09 8.82 7.97
CA GLN A 47 9.33 9.53 7.61
C GLN A 47 9.47 10.82 8.41
N ARG A 48 8.40 11.62 8.51
CA ARG A 48 8.42 12.88 9.24
C ARG A 48 8.60 12.70 10.75
N SER A 49 7.98 11.68 11.34
CA SER A 49 8.05 11.46 12.79
C SER A 49 9.36 10.83 13.24
N THR A 50 9.98 9.99 12.41
CA THR A 50 11.22 9.27 12.76
C THR A 50 12.48 9.92 12.22
N GLY A 51 12.38 10.76 11.19
CA GLY A 51 13.53 11.29 10.45
C GLY A 51 14.26 10.23 9.61
N LEU A 52 13.74 9.00 9.52
CA LEU A 52 14.36 7.92 8.76
C LEU A 52 14.04 8.07 7.27
N ASN A 53 15.09 7.96 6.45
CA ASN A 53 14.94 7.82 5.01
C ASN A 53 14.59 6.36 4.70
N PRO A 54 13.49 6.06 3.98
CA PRO A 54 13.15 4.69 3.59
C PRO A 54 14.28 3.99 2.85
N ASP A 55 15.06 4.74 2.07
CA ASP A 55 16.19 4.21 1.30
C ASP A 55 17.32 3.68 2.20
N ALA A 56 17.37 4.12 3.46
CA ALA A 56 18.31 3.60 4.46
C ALA A 56 17.81 2.31 5.13
N ILE A 57 16.54 1.94 4.96
CA ILE A 57 15.90 0.78 5.60
C ILE A 57 15.64 -0.32 4.56
N ASP A 58 15.11 0.04 3.40
CA ASP A 58 14.79 -0.89 2.31
C ASP A 58 15.21 -0.30 0.95
N PRO A 59 16.37 -0.72 0.41
CA PRO A 59 16.86 -0.22 -0.86
C PRO A 59 16.09 -0.75 -2.10
N TYR A 60 15.22 -1.76 -1.95
CA TYR A 60 14.64 -2.50 -3.08
C TYR A 60 13.10 -2.36 -3.21
N SER A 61 12.34 -2.15 -2.13
CA SER A 61 10.87 -2.05 -2.18
C SER A 61 10.35 -0.67 -1.74
N LYS A 62 10.61 0.35 -2.56
CA LYS A 62 10.25 1.75 -2.23
C LYS A 62 8.76 2.07 -2.33
N TYR A 63 8.00 1.38 -3.18
CA TYR A 63 6.59 1.72 -3.45
C TYR A 63 5.78 0.45 -3.73
N LEU A 64 4.97 0.07 -2.75
CA LEU A 64 3.85 -0.88 -2.89
C LEU A 64 2.52 -0.16 -2.76
#